data_AF-A0A1Y4IQ14-F1
#
_entry.id   AF-A0A1Y4IQ14-F1
#
_cell.length_a   1.000
_cell.length_b   1.000
_cell.length_c   1.000
_cell.angle_alpha   90.00
_cell.angle_beta   90.00
_cell.angle_gamma   90.00
#
_symmetry.space_group_name_H-M   'P 1'
#
loop_
_entity.id
_entity.type
_entity.pdbx_description
1 polymer ?
#
loop_
_entity_poly.entity_id
_entity_poly.type
_entity_poly.pdbx_seq_one_letter_code
_entity_poly.pdbx_strand_id
1 'polypeptide(L)'
;MLEFFETAKTDFLATFEGAWIFPILLAAIIWILIREKDWLRKILFGILPLAFLFLYWCPLSGLLFIRLLGDEVYWRVLWLILLAVTIPYAGCLLLKSLTGIRRQAAFLGLLAVLALGGKQVLSTEWFEASTNVYKIPQYVVDVCDLLPGNIHAAMSNRLTPYVRLYDPTITLEYARNALSFNGMEEVHGPTANLYKAVQKDEIDVDVAGPLARQQGCTFLVFSLSRTYKGDWADYGYREYGTTSEFRIFVDENYEEGQDTRKWEE
;
A
#
# COMPACT_ATOMS: atom_id res chain seq x y z
N MET A 1 18.76 -19.49 8.17
CA MET A 1 18.57 -20.36 6.97
C MET A 1 17.13 -20.81 6.87
N LEU A 2 16.57 -21.50 7.87
CA LEU A 2 15.14 -21.88 7.91
C LEU A 2 14.21 -20.66 7.83
N GLU A 3 14.43 -19.64 8.66
CA GLU A 3 13.66 -18.38 8.63
C GLU A 3 13.68 -17.71 7.26
N PHE A 4 14.82 -17.69 6.56
CA PHE A 4 14.93 -17.13 5.21
C PHE A 4 14.01 -17.85 4.22
N PHE A 5 13.97 -19.19 4.25
CA PHE A 5 13.11 -19.94 3.34
C PHE A 5 11.63 -19.75 3.66
N GLU A 6 11.26 -19.56 4.93
CA GLU A 6 9.88 -19.24 5.32
C GLU A 6 9.46 -17.86 4.84
N THR A 7 10.29 -16.84 5.03
CA THR A 7 10.06 -15.49 4.51
C THR A 7 9.97 -15.49 2.99
N ALA A 8 10.96 -16.07 2.30
CA ALA A 8 11.00 -16.13 0.84
C ALA A 8 9.79 -16.90 0.27
N LYS A 9 9.34 -17.97 0.94
CA LYS A 9 8.13 -18.69 0.54
C LYS A 9 6.87 -17.85 0.73
N THR A 10 6.76 -17.15 1.84
CA THR A 10 5.60 -16.29 2.14
C THR A 10 5.48 -15.16 1.11
N ASP A 11 6.58 -14.45 0.85
CA ASP A 11 6.63 -13.37 -0.15
C ASP A 11 6.33 -13.89 -1.56
N PHE A 12 6.86 -15.07 -1.90
CA PHE A 12 6.63 -15.70 -3.20
C PHE A 12 5.16 -16.08 -3.38
N LEU A 13 4.56 -16.68 -2.36
CA LEU A 13 3.13 -17.00 -2.37
C LEU A 13 2.31 -15.72 -2.46
N ALA A 14 2.56 -14.71 -1.63
CA ALA A 14 1.85 -13.43 -1.73
C ALA A 14 1.95 -12.78 -3.13
N THR A 15 3.08 -12.96 -3.83
CA THR A 15 3.30 -12.42 -5.18
C THR A 15 2.54 -13.20 -6.26
N PHE A 16 2.46 -14.52 -6.17
CA PHE A 16 1.96 -15.39 -7.25
C PHE A 16 0.68 -16.19 -6.91
N GLU A 17 0.19 -16.11 -5.68
CA GLU A 17 -1.01 -16.81 -5.22
C GLU A 17 -2.25 -16.32 -5.97
N GLY A 18 -3.15 -17.26 -6.28
CA GLY A 18 -4.38 -16.97 -7.02
C GLY A 18 -4.18 -16.66 -8.51
N ALA A 19 -2.95 -16.69 -9.02
CA ALA A 19 -2.64 -16.45 -10.43
C ALA A 19 -1.88 -17.62 -11.06
N TRP A 20 -2.25 -17.99 -12.29
CA TRP A 20 -1.61 -19.04 -13.08
C TRP A 20 -0.33 -18.55 -13.77
N ILE A 21 0.02 -17.27 -13.54
CA ILE A 21 1.13 -16.61 -14.21
C ILE A 21 2.48 -17.27 -13.93
N PHE A 22 2.68 -17.83 -12.73
CA PHE A 22 3.94 -18.50 -12.38
C PHE A 22 4.14 -19.83 -13.12
N PRO A 23 3.18 -20.78 -13.14
CA PRO A 23 3.27 -21.96 -14.02
C PRO A 23 3.46 -21.60 -15.50
N ILE A 24 2.76 -20.56 -15.99
CA ILE A 24 2.89 -20.08 -17.37
C ILE A 24 4.31 -19.55 -17.63
N LEU A 25 4.89 -18.81 -16.68
CA LEU A 25 6.27 -18.35 -16.74
C LEU A 25 7.24 -19.53 -16.88
N LEU A 26 7.12 -20.55 -16.03
CA LEU A 26 8.01 -21.72 -16.08
C LEU A 26 7.90 -22.44 -17.43
N ALA A 27 6.68 -22.63 -17.92
CA ALA A 27 6.44 -23.22 -19.24
C ALA A 27 7.04 -22.36 -20.36
N ALA A 28 6.92 -21.03 -20.28
CA ALA A 28 7.49 -20.08 -21.22
C ALA A 28 9.02 -20.14 -21.24
N ILE A 29 9.67 -20.15 -20.07
CA ILE A 29 11.13 -20.28 -19.94
C ILE A 29 11.59 -21.58 -20.59
N ILE A 30 10.98 -22.72 -20.25
CA ILE A 30 11.32 -24.02 -20.81
C ILE A 30 11.15 -24.01 -22.33
N TRP A 31 10.04 -23.48 -22.83
CA TRP A 31 9.77 -23.38 -24.26
C TRP A 31 10.82 -22.55 -25.00
N ILE A 32 11.22 -21.40 -24.44
CA ILE A 32 12.29 -20.55 -25.00
C ILE A 32 13.62 -21.30 -25.01
N LEU A 33 13.99 -21.95 -23.91
CA LEU A 33 15.25 -22.70 -23.81
C LEU A 33 15.33 -23.84 -24.84
N ILE A 34 14.19 -24.46 -25.20
CA ILE A 34 14.14 -25.53 -26.19
C ILE A 34 14.09 -24.99 -27.63
N ARG A 35 13.29 -23.95 -27.90
CA ARG A 35 12.95 -23.53 -29.27
C ARG A 35 13.76 -22.36 -29.79
N GLU A 36 14.29 -21.51 -28.92
CA GLU A 36 15.10 -20.38 -29.34
C GLU A 36 16.48 -20.86 -29.78
N LYS A 37 16.89 -20.42 -30.99
CA LYS A 37 18.18 -20.76 -31.58
C LYS A 37 19.19 -19.63 -31.42
N ASP A 38 18.72 -18.39 -31.37
CA ASP A 38 19.58 -17.23 -31.14
C ASP A 38 20.06 -17.21 -29.68
N TRP A 39 21.39 -17.26 -29.51
CA TRP A 39 22.01 -17.35 -28.19
C TRP A 39 21.71 -16.13 -27.31
N LEU A 40 21.71 -14.91 -27.88
CA LEU A 40 21.45 -13.69 -27.12
C LEU A 40 20.01 -13.67 -26.62
N ARG A 41 19.03 -14.01 -27.49
CA ARG A 41 17.62 -14.05 -27.12
C ARG A 41 17.32 -15.15 -26.10
N LYS A 42 17.97 -16.31 -26.25
CA LYS A 42 17.87 -17.42 -25.31
C LYS A 42 18.42 -17.07 -23.93
N ILE A 43 19.53 -16.33 -23.87
CA ILE A 43 20.04 -15.79 -22.61
C ILE A 43 19.02 -14.82 -22.01
N LEU A 44 18.63 -13.78 -22.75
CA LEU A 44 17.83 -12.68 -22.22
C LEU A 44 16.43 -13.10 -21.77
N PHE A 45 15.75 -13.98 -22.51
CA PHE A 45 14.36 -14.35 -22.24
C PHE A 45 14.19 -15.74 -21.63
N GLY A 46 15.25 -16.55 -21.57
CA GLY A 46 15.21 -17.88 -20.97
C GLY A 46 16.10 -17.97 -19.73
N ILE A 47 17.40 -17.84 -19.94
CA ILE A 47 18.41 -18.08 -18.88
C ILE A 47 18.35 -16.99 -17.80
N LEU A 48 18.21 -15.72 -18.17
CA LEU A 48 18.20 -14.60 -17.22
C LEU A 48 16.98 -14.64 -16.28
N PRO A 49 15.73 -14.82 -16.76
CA PRO A 49 14.58 -15.10 -15.89
C PRO A 49 14.78 -16.29 -14.95
N LEU A 50 15.35 -17.39 -15.47
CA LEU A 50 15.65 -18.58 -14.67
C LEU A 50 16.72 -18.31 -13.60
N ALA A 51 17.75 -17.52 -13.94
CA ALA A 51 18.79 -17.12 -13.02
C ALA A 51 18.24 -16.25 -11.89
N PHE A 52 17.33 -15.29 -12.18
CA PHE A 52 16.67 -14.51 -11.13
C PHE A 52 15.78 -15.36 -10.23
N LEU A 53 15.06 -16.34 -10.77
CA LEU A 53 14.33 -17.31 -9.96
C LEU A 53 15.27 -18.10 -9.05
N PHE A 54 16.42 -18.56 -9.56
CA PHE A 54 17.42 -19.25 -8.75
C PHE A 54 18.01 -18.34 -7.66
N LEU A 55 18.38 -17.10 -8.00
CA LEU A 55 18.90 -16.11 -7.06
C LEU A 55 17.89 -15.80 -5.95
N TYR A 56 16.60 -15.77 -6.27
CA TYR A 56 15.55 -15.58 -5.28
C TYR A 56 15.42 -16.74 -4.26
N TRP A 57 15.77 -17.96 -4.64
CA TRP A 57 15.75 -19.10 -3.70
C TRP A 57 17.11 -19.38 -3.06
N CYS A 58 18.17 -18.67 -3.47
CA CYS A 58 19.50 -18.84 -2.93
C CYS A 58 19.71 -17.96 -1.66
N PRO A 59 20.00 -18.55 -0.49
CA PRO A 59 20.16 -17.80 0.76
C PRO A 59 21.32 -16.79 0.75
N LEU A 60 22.36 -17.06 -0.03
CA LEU A 60 23.54 -16.19 -0.11
C LEU A 60 23.22 -14.87 -0.83
N SER A 61 22.47 -14.94 -1.94
CA SER A 61 21.94 -13.75 -2.61
C SER A 61 20.89 -13.07 -1.75
N GLY A 62 20.03 -13.82 -1.06
CA GLY A 62 19.10 -13.29 -0.08
C GLY A 62 19.76 -12.39 0.96
N LEU A 63 20.77 -12.92 1.64
CA LEU A 63 21.52 -12.17 2.65
C LEU A 63 22.21 -10.92 2.09
N LEU A 64 22.75 -11.02 0.86
CA LEU A 64 23.38 -9.89 0.19
C LEU A 64 22.36 -8.79 -0.14
N PHE A 65 21.22 -9.14 -0.75
CA PHE A 65 20.19 -8.19 -1.14
C PHE A 65 19.50 -7.56 0.07
N ILE A 66 19.24 -8.33 1.12
CA ILE A 66 18.71 -7.82 2.38
C ILE A 66 19.67 -6.77 2.97
N ARG A 67 20.97 -7.04 3.00
CA ARG A 67 21.97 -6.07 3.48
C ARG A 67 22.10 -4.81 2.62
N LEU A 68 21.93 -4.95 1.30
CA LEU A 68 22.11 -3.83 0.35
C LEU A 68 20.85 -2.99 0.16
N LEU A 69 19.66 -3.60 0.18
CA LEU A 69 18.39 -3.00 -0.20
C LEU A 69 17.41 -2.86 0.97
N GLY A 70 17.68 -3.50 2.10
CA GLY A 70 16.78 -3.57 3.26
C GLY A 70 15.80 -4.74 3.21
N ASP A 71 15.35 -5.17 4.39
CA ASP A 71 14.54 -6.36 4.61
C ASP A 71 13.23 -6.36 3.79
N GLU A 72 12.58 -5.20 3.64
CA GLU A 72 11.29 -5.07 2.94
C GLU A 72 11.39 -5.01 1.40
N VAL A 73 12.60 -5.10 0.84
CA VAL A 73 12.85 -4.87 -0.60
C VAL A 73 13.27 -6.15 -1.31
N TYR A 74 13.56 -7.23 -0.57
CA TYR A 74 14.06 -8.49 -1.11
C TYR A 74 13.17 -9.08 -2.22
N TRP A 75 11.86 -9.11 -1.99
CA TRP A 75 10.88 -9.65 -2.95
C TRP A 75 10.89 -8.91 -4.31
N ARG A 76 11.40 -7.66 -4.38
CA ARG A 76 11.53 -6.91 -5.64
C ARG A 76 12.51 -7.54 -6.62
N VAL A 77 13.37 -8.46 -6.19
CA VAL A 77 14.20 -9.27 -7.11
C VAL A 77 13.31 -10.03 -8.11
N LEU A 78 12.09 -10.44 -7.70
CA LEU A 78 11.12 -11.07 -8.60
C LEU A 78 10.64 -10.12 -9.71
N TRP A 79 10.71 -8.80 -9.53
CA TRP A 79 10.37 -7.83 -10.57
C TRP A 79 11.39 -7.77 -11.70
N LEU A 80 12.63 -8.19 -11.44
CA LEU A 80 13.67 -8.31 -12.46
C LEU A 80 13.38 -9.47 -13.43
N ILE A 81 12.46 -10.37 -13.07
CA ILE A 81 11.89 -11.33 -13.99
C ILE A 81 10.96 -10.55 -14.91
N LEU A 82 11.38 -10.34 -16.16
CA LEU A 82 10.59 -9.67 -17.18
C LEU A 82 9.44 -10.57 -17.67
N LEU A 83 8.46 -10.86 -16.80
CA LEU A 83 7.28 -11.71 -17.06
C LEU A 83 6.53 -11.23 -18.30
N ALA A 84 6.30 -9.92 -18.37
CA ALA A 84 5.61 -9.22 -19.47
C ALA A 84 6.36 -9.29 -20.81
N VAL A 85 7.61 -9.75 -20.82
CA VAL A 85 8.40 -9.95 -22.04
C VAL A 85 8.58 -11.43 -22.33
N THR A 86 8.98 -12.20 -21.33
CA THR A 86 9.26 -13.65 -21.41
C THR A 86 8.03 -14.43 -21.89
N ILE A 87 6.85 -14.18 -21.29
CA ILE A 87 5.64 -14.93 -21.62
C ILE A 87 5.16 -14.63 -23.05
N PRO A 88 5.00 -13.35 -23.48
CA PRO A 88 4.65 -13.06 -24.87
C PRO A 88 5.69 -13.55 -25.87
N TYR A 89 6.99 -13.50 -25.54
CA TYR A 89 8.05 -13.99 -26.41
C TYR A 89 7.93 -15.50 -26.67
N ALA A 90 7.68 -16.30 -25.62
CA ALA A 90 7.40 -17.72 -25.76
C ALA A 90 6.16 -17.98 -26.64
N GLY A 91 5.11 -17.16 -26.46
CA GLY A 91 3.92 -17.16 -27.33
C GLY A 91 4.27 -16.90 -28.79
N CYS A 92 5.08 -15.89 -29.08
CA CYS A 92 5.55 -15.59 -30.44
C CYS A 92 6.32 -16.76 -31.07
N LEU A 93 7.18 -17.44 -30.30
CA LEU A 93 7.88 -18.65 -30.77
C LEU A 93 6.91 -19.78 -31.13
N LEU A 94 5.86 -19.98 -30.32
CA LEU A 94 4.82 -20.95 -30.61
C LEU A 94 4.07 -20.59 -31.89
N LEU A 95 3.62 -19.34 -32.02
CA LEU A 95 2.87 -18.87 -33.18
C LEU A 95 3.68 -18.92 -34.48
N LYS A 96 5.00 -18.68 -34.41
CA LYS A 96 5.91 -18.79 -35.55
C LYS A 96 5.95 -20.21 -36.13
N SER A 97 5.72 -21.24 -35.31
CA SER A 97 5.71 -22.64 -35.73
C SER A 97 4.38 -23.10 -36.37
N LEU A 98 3.35 -22.27 -36.33
CA LEU A 98 2.00 -22.60 -36.79
C LEU A 98 1.60 -21.73 -37.99
N THR A 99 0.71 -22.24 -38.83
CA THR A 99 0.18 -21.54 -40.01
C THR A 99 -1.34 -21.62 -40.10
N GLY A 100 -1.94 -20.72 -40.88
CA GLY A 100 -3.38 -20.69 -41.15
C GLY A 100 -4.23 -20.59 -39.88
N ILE A 101 -5.31 -21.37 -39.83
CA ILE A 101 -6.28 -21.35 -38.73
C ILE A 101 -5.68 -21.82 -37.40
N ARG A 102 -4.70 -22.74 -37.42
CA ARG A 102 -4.04 -23.22 -36.21
C ARG A 102 -3.27 -22.12 -35.48
N ARG A 103 -2.66 -21.20 -36.24
CA ARG A 103 -1.98 -20.03 -35.66
C ARG A 103 -2.98 -19.08 -34.99
N GLN A 104 -4.12 -18.82 -35.62
CA GLN A 104 -5.16 -17.95 -35.06
C GLN A 104 -5.79 -18.58 -33.81
N ALA A 105 -6.09 -19.87 -33.84
CA ALA A 105 -6.58 -20.60 -32.68
C ALA A 105 -5.58 -20.58 -31.51
N ALA A 106 -4.29 -20.79 -31.78
CA ALA A 106 -3.26 -20.69 -30.76
C ALA A 106 -3.12 -19.27 -30.18
N PHE A 107 -3.25 -18.23 -31.02
CA PHE A 107 -3.22 -16.85 -30.56
C PHE A 107 -4.39 -16.53 -29.63
N LEU A 108 -5.62 -16.90 -30.03
CA LEU A 108 -6.81 -16.73 -29.18
C LEU A 108 -6.72 -17.55 -27.89
N GLY A 109 -6.16 -18.76 -27.96
CA GLY A 109 -5.90 -19.59 -26.78
C GLY A 109 -4.93 -18.93 -25.80
N LEU A 110 -3.83 -18.36 -26.29
CA LEU A 110 -2.88 -17.61 -25.47
C LEU A 110 -3.54 -16.38 -24.80
N LEU A 111 -4.35 -15.62 -25.55
CA LEU A 111 -5.09 -14.49 -24.98
C LEU A 111 -6.08 -14.94 -23.91
N ALA A 112 -6.82 -16.02 -24.14
CA ALA A 112 -7.76 -16.57 -23.15
C ALA A 112 -7.05 -17.02 -21.87
N VAL A 113 -5.90 -17.70 -21.99
CA VAL A 113 -5.09 -18.12 -20.83
C VAL A 113 -4.61 -16.90 -20.03
N LEU A 114 -4.17 -15.83 -20.70
CA LEU A 114 -3.73 -14.61 -20.01
C LEU A 114 -4.89 -13.85 -19.36
N ALA A 115 -6.03 -13.75 -20.04
CA ALA A 115 -7.20 -13.03 -19.54
C ALA A 115 -7.89 -13.75 -18.36
N LEU A 116 -7.92 -15.09 -18.39
CA LEU A 116 -8.59 -15.91 -17.37
C LEU A 116 -7.64 -16.42 -16.28
N GLY A 117 -6.32 -16.37 -16.51
CA GLY A 117 -5.30 -16.91 -15.61
C GLY A 117 -4.88 -15.98 -14.47
N GLY A 118 -5.47 -14.79 -14.34
CA GLY A 118 -5.12 -13.81 -13.32
C GLY A 118 -6.28 -13.40 -12.42
N LYS A 119 -5.97 -12.71 -11.33
CA LYS A 119 -6.98 -12.04 -10.49
C LYS A 119 -7.25 -10.63 -11.04
N GLN A 120 -8.52 -10.24 -11.11
CA GLN A 120 -8.90 -8.90 -11.53
C GLN A 120 -8.41 -7.88 -10.49
N VAL A 121 -7.50 -6.99 -10.90
CA VAL A 121 -6.98 -5.90 -10.04
C VAL A 121 -8.13 -4.98 -9.62
N LEU A 122 -9.01 -4.63 -10.56
CA LEU A 122 -10.19 -3.80 -10.33
C LEU A 122 -11.38 -4.62 -9.81
N SER A 123 -11.18 -5.37 -8.73
CA SER A 123 -12.27 -6.12 -8.08
C SER A 123 -13.00 -5.24 -7.07
N THR A 124 -14.26 -5.61 -6.76
CA THR A 124 -15.07 -4.96 -5.72
C THR A 124 -14.52 -5.14 -4.31
N GLU A 125 -13.49 -5.99 -4.14
CA GLU A 125 -12.76 -6.16 -2.89
C GLU A 125 -11.92 -4.91 -2.56
N TRP A 126 -11.40 -4.22 -3.59
CA TRP A 126 -10.47 -3.10 -3.44
C TRP A 126 -10.97 -1.80 -4.07
N PHE A 127 -11.94 -1.87 -4.97
CA PHE A 127 -12.44 -0.74 -5.74
C PHE A 127 -13.95 -0.63 -5.66
N GLU A 128 -14.43 0.59 -5.47
CA GLU A 128 -15.84 0.94 -5.53
C GLU A 128 -16.09 1.99 -6.62
N ALA A 129 -17.34 2.07 -7.09
CA ALA A 129 -17.72 3.11 -8.02
C ALA A 129 -17.60 4.48 -7.33
N SER A 130 -16.96 5.43 -8.01
CA SER A 130 -16.80 6.79 -7.50
C SER A 130 -18.15 7.48 -7.34
N THR A 131 -18.37 8.06 -6.16
CA THR A 131 -19.62 8.76 -5.81
C THR A 131 -19.53 10.29 -5.95
N ASN A 132 -18.31 10.84 -6.10
CA ASN A 132 -18.04 12.26 -6.23
C ASN A 132 -16.89 12.54 -7.21
N VAL A 133 -16.72 13.81 -7.62
CA VAL A 133 -15.70 14.24 -8.61
C VAL A 133 -14.26 14.02 -8.14
N TYR A 134 -14.05 13.96 -6.82
CA TYR A 134 -12.74 13.79 -6.19
C TYR A 134 -12.28 12.32 -6.19
N LYS A 135 -13.18 11.37 -6.44
CA LYS A 135 -12.92 9.92 -6.41
C LYS A 135 -12.37 9.45 -5.05
N ILE A 136 -12.85 10.06 -3.97
CA ILE A 136 -12.57 9.66 -2.59
C ILE A 136 -13.88 9.32 -1.86
N PRO A 137 -13.83 8.60 -0.73
CA PRO A 137 -15.05 8.32 0.03
C PRO A 137 -15.75 9.61 0.47
N GLN A 138 -17.09 9.63 0.39
CA GLN A 138 -17.88 10.84 0.65
C GLN A 138 -17.68 11.39 2.08
N TYR A 139 -17.55 10.51 3.08
CA TYR A 139 -17.29 10.92 4.45
C TYR A 139 -16.00 11.73 4.62
N VAL A 140 -15.03 11.61 3.70
CA VAL A 140 -13.80 12.42 3.71
C VAL A 140 -14.11 13.84 3.25
N VAL A 141 -14.88 13.98 2.16
CA VAL A 141 -15.32 15.27 1.63
C VAL A 141 -16.09 16.02 2.71
N ASP A 142 -17.06 15.35 3.37
CA ASP A 142 -17.89 15.97 4.40
C ASP A 142 -17.07 16.47 5.61
N VAL A 143 -16.00 15.77 5.98
CA VAL A 143 -15.08 16.21 7.04
C VAL A 143 -14.23 17.38 6.57
N CYS A 144 -13.67 17.31 5.37
CA CYS A 144 -12.81 18.37 4.85
C CYS A 144 -13.57 19.66 4.55
N ASP A 145 -14.81 19.59 4.07
CA ASP A 145 -15.67 20.77 3.84
C ASP A 145 -16.03 21.49 5.14
N LEU A 146 -16.04 20.77 6.27
CA LEU A 146 -16.28 21.36 7.57
C LEU A 146 -15.02 21.99 8.17
N LEU A 147 -13.83 21.49 7.83
CA LEU A 147 -12.58 21.98 8.38
C LEU A 147 -12.10 23.25 7.65
N PRO A 148 -11.46 24.20 8.36
CA PRO A 148 -10.76 25.29 7.72
C PRO A 148 -9.46 24.78 7.07
N GLY A 149 -9.02 25.47 6.01
CA GLY A 149 -7.71 25.22 5.39
C GLY A 149 -6.54 25.73 6.26
N ASN A 150 -5.32 25.33 5.90
CA ASN A 150 -4.07 25.72 6.55
C ASN A 150 -3.99 25.33 8.04
N ILE A 151 -4.45 24.12 8.38
CA ILE A 151 -4.46 23.64 9.77
C ILE A 151 -3.53 22.45 10.00
N HIS A 152 -3.21 22.20 11.26
CA HIS A 152 -2.59 20.96 11.72
C HIS A 152 -3.56 20.08 12.53
N ALA A 153 -3.68 18.81 12.14
CA ALA A 153 -4.69 17.91 12.69
C ALA A 153 -4.18 16.49 12.95
N ALA A 154 -4.65 15.88 14.05
CA ALA A 154 -4.60 14.44 14.26
C ALA A 154 -5.94 13.82 13.87
N MET A 155 -5.91 12.83 12.98
CA MET A 155 -7.12 12.26 12.39
C MET A 155 -7.16 10.74 12.50
N SER A 156 -8.36 10.17 12.39
CA SER A 156 -8.57 8.73 12.24
C SER A 156 -7.87 8.19 11.00
N ASN A 157 -7.33 6.96 11.10
CA ASN A 157 -6.67 6.26 9.98
C ASN A 157 -7.55 6.09 8.74
N ARG A 158 -8.88 6.18 8.89
CA ARG A 158 -9.83 6.13 7.75
C ARG A 158 -9.80 7.39 6.88
N LEU A 159 -9.30 8.50 7.41
CA LEU A 159 -9.24 9.81 6.74
C LEU A 159 -7.85 10.06 6.14
N THR A 160 -6.78 9.63 6.83
CA THR A 160 -5.40 9.99 6.50
C THR A 160 -4.93 9.69 5.06
N PRO A 161 -5.41 8.65 4.35
CA PRO A 161 -5.01 8.41 2.96
C PRO A 161 -5.59 9.43 1.97
N TYR A 162 -6.69 10.10 2.33
CA TYR A 162 -7.52 10.86 1.41
C TYR A 162 -7.54 12.37 1.68
N VAL A 163 -7.38 12.79 2.94
CA VAL A 163 -7.54 14.21 3.33
C VAL A 163 -6.67 15.15 2.50
N ARG A 164 -5.38 14.82 2.32
CA ARG A 164 -4.46 15.65 1.53
C ARG A 164 -4.68 15.57 0.02
N LEU A 165 -5.46 14.60 -0.46
CA LEU A 165 -5.91 14.54 -1.85
C LEU A 165 -7.07 15.52 -2.10
N TYR A 166 -7.89 15.78 -1.06
CA TYR A 166 -8.96 16.76 -1.10
C TYR A 166 -8.45 18.17 -0.82
N ASP A 167 -7.81 18.38 0.34
CA ASP A 167 -7.25 19.65 0.77
C ASP A 167 -5.77 19.47 1.17
N PRO A 168 -4.82 19.90 0.34
CA PRO A 168 -3.40 19.76 0.61
C PRO A 168 -2.90 20.71 1.71
N THR A 169 -3.69 21.70 2.12
CA THR A 169 -3.33 22.66 3.16
C THR A 169 -3.48 22.08 4.57
N ILE A 170 -4.18 20.95 4.71
CA ILE A 170 -4.30 20.24 5.98
C ILE A 170 -3.04 19.42 6.22
N THR A 171 -2.31 19.81 7.26
CA THR A 171 -1.16 19.06 7.78
C THR A 171 -1.63 17.97 8.73
N LEU A 172 -1.23 16.73 8.49
CA LEU A 172 -1.54 15.60 9.37
C LEU A 172 -0.39 15.35 10.34
N GLU A 173 -0.71 15.17 11.63
CA GLU A 173 0.28 14.83 12.67
C GLU A 173 0.95 13.49 12.38
N TYR A 174 0.16 12.53 11.91
CA TYR A 174 0.64 11.25 11.40
C TYR A 174 -0.18 10.82 10.18
N ALA A 175 0.47 10.06 9.29
CA ALA A 175 -0.13 9.52 8.07
C ALA A 175 0.27 8.04 7.91
N ARG A 176 0.35 7.55 6.66
CA ARG A 176 0.63 6.13 6.35
C ARG A 176 1.82 5.55 7.12
N ASN A 177 2.90 6.31 7.31
CA ASN A 177 4.11 5.80 7.95
C ASN A 177 3.90 5.42 9.43
N ALA A 178 2.92 6.00 10.12
CA ALA A 178 2.63 5.65 11.50
C ALA A 178 1.96 4.27 11.65
N LEU A 179 1.46 3.69 10.55
CA LEU A 179 0.96 2.31 10.57
C LEU A 179 2.05 1.29 10.93
N SER A 180 3.34 1.62 10.75
CA SER A 180 4.45 0.75 11.17
C SER A 180 4.49 0.54 12.68
N PHE A 181 3.91 1.45 13.46
CA PHE A 181 3.80 1.31 14.91
C PHE A 181 2.76 0.25 15.31
N ASN A 182 1.88 -0.18 14.40
CA ASN A 182 0.93 -1.25 14.68
C ASN A 182 1.70 -2.56 14.95
N GLY A 183 1.41 -3.23 16.06
CA GLY A 183 2.11 -4.46 16.47
C GLY A 183 3.39 -4.25 17.29
N MET A 184 3.90 -3.02 17.44
CA MET A 184 4.98 -2.73 18.39
C MET A 184 4.44 -2.60 19.82
N GLU A 185 5.05 -3.27 20.80
CA GLU A 185 4.67 -3.11 22.22
C GLU A 185 5.09 -1.75 22.75
N GLU A 186 6.32 -1.34 22.44
CA GLU A 186 6.88 -0.05 22.82
C GLU A 186 7.18 0.79 21.58
N VAL A 187 6.87 2.08 21.67
CA VAL A 187 7.23 3.07 20.66
C VAL A 187 7.89 4.26 21.33
N HIS A 188 8.70 5.00 20.57
CA HIS A 188 9.43 6.14 21.09
C HIS A 188 9.11 7.40 20.29
N GLY A 189 9.05 8.52 20.99
CA GLY A 189 8.77 9.83 20.42
C GLY A 189 7.29 10.23 20.52
N PRO A 190 7.01 11.53 20.59
CA PRO A 190 5.69 12.03 20.94
C PRO A 190 4.63 11.76 19.87
N THR A 191 4.96 11.83 18.57
CA THR A 191 4.06 11.44 17.48
C THR A 191 3.65 9.96 17.54
N ALA A 192 4.61 9.06 17.80
CA ALA A 192 4.34 7.63 17.89
C ALA A 192 3.49 7.29 19.13
N ASN A 193 3.80 7.94 20.25
CA ASN A 193 3.02 7.84 21.49
C ASN A 193 1.59 8.33 21.30
N LEU A 194 1.40 9.48 20.65
CA LEU A 194 0.08 10.02 20.34
C LEU A 194 -0.71 9.08 19.46
N TYR A 195 -0.10 8.59 18.37
CA TYR A 195 -0.71 7.61 17.48
C TYR A 195 -1.17 6.38 18.25
N LYS A 196 -0.32 5.79 19.11
CA LYS A 196 -0.69 4.63 19.93
C LYS A 196 -1.83 4.94 20.89
N ALA A 197 -1.81 6.09 21.55
CA ALA A 197 -2.83 6.47 22.52
C ALA A 197 -4.22 6.55 21.88
N VAL A 198 -4.32 7.12 20.68
CA VAL A 198 -5.61 7.29 19.97
C VAL A 198 -6.06 6.04 19.20
N GLN A 199 -5.22 5.01 19.07
CA GLN A 199 -5.65 3.73 18.48
C GLN A 199 -6.34 2.78 19.47
N LYS A 200 -6.22 3.01 20.78
CA LYS A 200 -6.88 2.19 21.80
C LYS A 200 -8.41 2.16 21.58
N ASP A 201 -9.04 1.02 21.92
CA ASP A 201 -10.48 0.86 21.75
C ASP A 201 -11.25 1.95 22.50
N GLU A 202 -10.87 2.18 23.75
CA GLU A 202 -11.22 3.36 24.53
C GLU A 202 -10.00 4.28 24.64
N ILE A 203 -10.14 5.52 24.16
CA ILE A 203 -9.05 6.50 24.15
C ILE A 203 -8.93 7.10 25.55
N ASP A 204 -7.77 6.90 26.18
CA ASP A 204 -7.42 7.56 27.44
C ASP A 204 -7.03 9.00 27.16
N VAL A 205 -7.94 9.94 27.41
CA VAL A 205 -7.77 11.35 27.08
C VAL A 205 -6.66 11.97 27.93
N ASP A 206 -6.44 11.46 29.15
CA ASP A 206 -5.38 11.93 30.03
C ASP A 206 -3.97 11.67 29.46
N VAL A 207 -3.87 10.71 28.55
CA VAL A 207 -2.65 10.39 27.81
C VAL A 207 -2.62 11.11 26.46
N ALA A 208 -3.72 11.04 25.70
CA ALA A 208 -3.75 11.57 24.33
C ALA A 208 -3.78 13.11 24.29
N GLY A 209 -4.48 13.76 25.22
CA GLY A 209 -4.61 15.21 25.31
C GLY A 209 -3.27 15.94 25.42
N PRO A 210 -2.42 15.65 26.43
CA PRO A 210 -1.11 16.27 26.56
C PRO A 210 -0.21 16.04 25.34
N LEU A 211 -0.27 14.84 24.75
CA LEU A 211 0.51 14.51 23.56
C LEU A 211 0.03 15.30 22.32
N ALA A 212 -1.29 15.45 22.14
CA ALA A 212 -1.86 16.27 21.08
C ALA A 212 -1.46 17.73 21.21
N ARG A 213 -1.50 18.28 22.44
CA ARG A 213 -1.01 19.62 22.75
C ARG A 213 0.47 19.78 22.48
N GLN A 214 1.29 18.82 22.94
CA GLN A 214 2.74 18.82 22.73
C GLN A 214 3.08 18.81 21.23
N GLN A 215 2.29 18.10 20.44
CA GLN A 215 2.47 18.03 18.99
C GLN A 215 1.90 19.24 18.24
N GLY A 216 1.20 20.15 18.93
CA GLY A 216 0.58 21.33 18.33
C GLY A 216 -0.61 20.97 17.42
N CYS A 217 -1.33 19.88 17.72
CA CYS A 217 -2.52 19.52 16.97
C CYS A 217 -3.64 20.52 17.26
N THR A 218 -4.03 21.31 16.26
CA THR A 218 -5.13 22.28 16.39
C THR A 218 -6.48 21.60 16.28
N PHE A 219 -6.60 20.59 15.42
CA PHE A 219 -7.84 19.82 15.23
C PHE A 219 -7.63 18.35 15.55
N LEU A 220 -8.65 17.72 16.13
CA LEU A 220 -8.70 16.29 16.39
C LEU A 220 -9.96 15.71 15.74
N VAL A 221 -9.80 14.69 14.90
CA VAL A 221 -10.93 14.11 14.14
C VAL A 221 -11.02 12.60 14.37
N PHE A 222 -12.07 12.17 15.07
CA PHE A 222 -12.27 10.78 15.46
C PHE A 222 -13.62 10.24 15.01
N SER A 223 -13.69 8.92 14.78
CA SER A 223 -14.96 8.25 14.45
C SER A 223 -15.95 8.40 15.61
N LEU A 224 -17.23 8.62 15.31
CA LEU A 224 -18.30 8.67 16.32
C LEU A 224 -18.43 7.39 17.14
N SER A 225 -17.92 6.27 16.62
CA SER A 225 -17.87 4.99 17.32
C SER A 225 -16.79 4.89 18.40
N ARG A 226 -15.90 5.88 18.52
CA ARG A 226 -14.83 5.88 19.54
C ARG A 226 -15.40 6.22 20.91
N THR A 227 -14.92 5.52 21.93
CA THR A 227 -15.17 5.85 23.34
C THR A 227 -13.96 6.53 23.95
N TYR A 228 -14.21 7.35 24.97
CA TYR A 228 -13.20 8.16 25.64
C TYR A 228 -13.30 7.94 27.14
N LYS A 229 -12.13 7.81 27.78
CA LYS A 229 -11.98 7.92 29.23
C LYS A 229 -11.38 9.30 29.52
N GLY A 230 -12.20 10.18 30.10
CA GLY A 230 -11.87 11.60 30.31
C GLY A 230 -12.55 12.52 29.28
N ASP A 231 -12.30 13.82 29.39
CA ASP A 231 -12.87 14.85 28.52
C ASP A 231 -11.77 15.62 27.78
N TRP A 232 -11.96 15.86 26.48
CA TRP A 232 -11.03 16.65 25.69
C TRP A 232 -11.02 18.13 26.12
N ALA A 233 -12.10 18.61 26.74
CA ALA A 233 -12.19 19.94 27.33
C ALA A 233 -11.13 20.17 28.42
N ASP A 234 -10.78 19.14 29.20
CA ASP A 234 -9.74 19.24 30.24
C ASP A 234 -8.35 19.54 29.67
N TYR A 235 -8.17 19.33 28.36
CA TYR A 235 -6.93 19.58 27.62
C TYR A 235 -7.04 20.73 26.61
N GLY A 236 -8.04 21.60 26.77
CA GLY A 236 -8.21 22.81 25.96
C GLY A 236 -8.69 22.52 24.54
N TYR A 237 -9.51 21.49 24.37
CA TYR A 237 -10.19 21.18 23.12
C TYR A 237 -11.71 21.23 23.30
N ARG A 238 -12.41 21.94 22.42
CA ARG A 238 -13.87 22.00 22.39
C ARG A 238 -14.43 21.33 21.15
N GLU A 239 -15.68 20.87 21.20
CA GLU A 239 -16.35 20.36 20.00
C GLU A 239 -16.51 21.48 18.96
N TYR A 240 -16.06 21.20 17.75
CA TYR A 240 -16.12 22.12 16.62
C TYR A 240 -17.30 21.79 15.69
N GLY A 241 -17.51 20.49 15.45
CA GLY A 241 -18.57 20.01 14.59
C GLY A 241 -18.59 18.49 14.52
N THR A 242 -19.63 17.97 13.90
CA THR A 242 -19.84 16.53 13.73
C THR A 242 -20.39 16.27 12.33
N THR A 243 -19.87 15.25 11.65
CA THR A 243 -20.43 14.71 10.40
C THR A 243 -21.24 13.45 10.70
N SER A 244 -21.73 12.73 9.68
CA SER A 244 -22.43 11.46 9.90
C SER A 244 -21.56 10.37 10.54
N GLU A 245 -20.24 10.48 10.43
CA GLU A 245 -19.30 9.44 10.88
C GLU A 245 -18.21 9.93 11.83
N PHE A 246 -17.93 11.24 11.89
CA PHE A 246 -16.79 11.77 12.64
C PHE A 246 -17.20 12.93 13.55
N ARG A 247 -16.58 12.97 14.74
CA ARG A 247 -16.58 14.13 15.64
C ARG A 247 -15.27 14.88 15.51
N ILE A 248 -15.37 16.20 15.46
CA ILE A 248 -14.25 17.12 15.27
C ILE A 248 -14.13 17.99 16.51
N PHE A 249 -12.94 18.01 17.10
CA PHE A 249 -12.56 18.91 18.19
C PHE A 249 -11.53 19.92 17.69
N VAL A 250 -11.53 21.11 18.30
CA VAL A 250 -10.62 22.20 17.98
C VAL A 250 -10.00 22.76 19.26
N ASP A 251 -8.74 23.18 19.17
CA ASP A 251 -8.07 23.96 20.22
C ASP A 251 -8.92 25.20 20.57
N GLU A 252 -9.19 25.41 21.85
CA GLU A 252 -9.96 26.55 22.32
C GLU A 252 -9.34 27.90 21.93
N ASN A 253 -8.02 27.93 21.71
CA ASN A 253 -7.27 29.12 21.32
C ASN A 253 -7.16 29.30 19.80
N TYR A 254 -7.77 28.42 19.00
CA TYR A 254 -7.76 28.56 17.55
C TYR A 254 -8.66 29.72 17.11
N GLU A 255 -8.10 30.63 16.32
CA GLU A 255 -8.85 31.69 15.65
C GLU A 255 -9.11 31.31 14.18
N GLU A 256 -10.32 31.60 13.69
CA GLU A 256 -10.70 31.25 12.32
C GLU A 256 -9.79 31.94 11.30
N GLY A 257 -9.18 31.16 10.41
CA GLY A 257 -8.21 31.64 9.43
C GLY A 257 -6.76 31.69 9.92
N GLN A 258 -6.48 31.30 11.17
CA GLN A 258 -5.12 31.11 11.66
C GLN A 258 -4.44 29.96 10.91
N ASP A 259 -3.22 30.20 10.42
CA ASP A 259 -2.37 29.16 9.86
C ASP A 259 -1.68 28.41 11.00
N THR A 260 -1.96 27.11 11.12
CA THR A 260 -1.38 26.26 12.15
C THR A 260 -0.59 25.07 11.57
N ARG A 261 -0.25 25.12 10.27
CA ARG A 261 0.50 24.03 9.62
C ARG A 261 1.86 23.81 10.28
N LYS A 262 2.26 22.54 10.41
CA LYS A 262 3.47 22.12 11.13
C LYS A 262 4.73 22.00 10.27
N TRP A 263 4.61 21.87 8.95
CA TRP A 263 5.75 21.49 8.07
C TRP A 263 6.01 22.48 6.93
N GLU A 264 5.55 23.72 7.04
CA GLU A 264 5.92 24.80 6.12
C GLU A 264 6.86 25.79 6.81
N GLU A 265 8.13 25.39 6.94
CA GLU A 265 9.28 26.31 6.98
C GLU A 265 10.02 26.24 5.64
#